data_AF-A0A3C1D3T1-F1
#
_entry.id   AF-A0A3C1D3T1-F1
#
_cell.length_a   1.000
_cell.length_b   1.000
_cell.length_c   1.000
_cell.angle_alpha   90.00
_cell.angle_beta   90.00
_cell.angle_gamma   90.00
#
_symmetry.space_group_name_H-M   'P 1'
#
loop_
_entity.id
_entity.type
_entity.pdbx_description
1 polymer ?
#
loop_
_entity_poly.entity_id
_entity_poly.type
_entity_poly.pdbx_seq_one_letter_code
_entity_poly.pdbx_strand_id
1 'polypeptide(L)'
;MDRLVAELQLLRLNAGDVSYTQISDRVRDLRQSRGETGSTAFVGRTTIYDAFQPGRHRINPDLIADIVTVLGEDAEGAARWREYCIRARADETRRRRADTAALASAADE
;
A
#
# COMPACT_ATOMS: atom_id res chain seq x y z
N MET A 1 -3.44 -5.73 -7.66
CA MET A 1 -3.57 -4.91 -6.45
C MET A 1 -4.51 -5.52 -5.44
N ASP A 2 -5.62 -6.14 -5.87
CA ASP A 2 -6.65 -6.67 -4.96
C ASP A 2 -6.13 -7.73 -3.98
N ARG A 3 -5.23 -8.62 -4.43
CA ARG A 3 -4.59 -9.62 -3.57
C ARG A 3 -3.73 -9.01 -2.45
N LEU A 4 -2.93 -7.99 -2.79
CA LEU A 4 -2.11 -7.24 -1.82
C LEU A 4 -3.01 -6.60 -0.75
N VAL A 5 -4.11 -5.97 -1.19
CA VAL A 5 -5.07 -5.33 -0.29
C VAL A 5 -5.75 -6.36 0.62
N ALA A 6 -6.15 -7.52 0.09
CA ALA A 6 -6.75 -8.59 0.87
C ALA A 6 -5.78 -9.15 1.94
N GLU A 7 -4.52 -9.39 1.57
CA GLU A 7 -3.50 -9.85 2.51
C GLU A 7 -3.21 -8.78 3.58
N LEU A 8 -3.19 -7.49 3.20
CA LEU A 8 -2.98 -6.39 4.15
C LEU A 8 -4.15 -6.25 5.14
N GLN A 9 -5.39 -6.44 4.67
CA GLN A 9 -6.56 -6.47 5.55
C GLN A 9 -6.48 -7.64 6.54
N LEU A 10 -6.06 -8.83 6.07
CA LEU A 10 -5.87 -9.99 6.94
C LEU A 10 -4.80 -9.72 8.01
N LEU A 11 -3.68 -9.08 7.63
CA LEU A 11 -2.65 -8.69 8.59
C LEU A 11 -3.21 -7.74 9.67
N ARG A 12 -4.03 -6.74 9.28
CA ARG A 12 -4.67 -5.82 10.23
C ARG A 12 -5.57 -6.56 11.22
N LEU A 13 -6.34 -7.55 10.75
CA LEU A 13 -7.20 -8.36 11.60
C LEU A 13 -6.38 -9.20 12.58
N ASN A 14 -5.30 -9.84 12.10
CA ASN A 14 -4.39 -10.62 12.95
C ASN A 14 -3.66 -9.78 13.99
N ALA A 15 -3.40 -8.50 13.68
CA ALA A 15 -2.81 -7.53 14.61
C ALA A 15 -3.81 -6.99 15.67
N GLY A 16 -5.04 -7.50 15.71
CA GLY A 16 -6.06 -7.11 16.69
C GLY A 16 -7.03 -6.02 16.21
N ASP A 17 -7.33 -5.98 14.92
CA ASP A 17 -8.30 -5.05 14.31
C ASP A 17 -7.97 -3.56 14.55
N VAL A 18 -6.69 -3.21 14.47
CA VAL A 18 -6.20 -1.84 14.71
C VAL A 18 -6.88 -0.84 13.77
N SER A 19 -7.52 0.19 14.31
CA SER A 19 -8.27 1.17 13.51
C SER A 19 -7.36 2.00 12.59
N TYR A 20 -7.91 2.52 11.48
CA TYR A 20 -7.14 3.35 10.54
C TYR A 20 -6.57 4.63 11.16
N THR A 21 -7.25 5.20 12.17
CA THR A 21 -6.73 6.35 12.93
C THR A 21 -5.51 5.93 13.75
N GLN A 22 -5.57 4.81 14.46
CA GLN A 22 -4.43 4.29 15.22
C GLN A 22 -3.24 3.95 14.31
N ILE A 23 -3.50 3.41 13.11
CA ILE A 23 -2.44 3.17 12.13
C ILE A 23 -1.79 4.50 11.69
N SER A 24 -2.60 5.53 11.39
CA SER A 24 -2.10 6.86 11.02
C SER A 24 -1.22 7.47 12.12
N ASP A 25 -1.65 7.38 13.38
CA ASP A 25 -0.88 7.86 14.54
C ASP A 25 0.44 7.09 14.70
N ARG A 26 0.40 5.75 14.68
CA ARG A 26 1.62 4.94 14.80
C ARG A 26 2.60 5.16 13.66
N VAL A 27 2.12 5.33 12.42
CA VAL A 27 2.99 5.61 11.26
C VAL A 27 3.68 6.96 11.43
N ARG A 28 2.95 7.95 11.93
CA ARG A 28 3.52 9.26 12.24
C ARG A 28 4.63 9.16 13.29
N ASP A 29 4.37 8.45 14.39
CA ASP A 29 5.34 8.25 15.47
C ASP A 29 6.59 7.50 14.95
N LEU A 30 6.38 6.47 14.12
CA LEU A 30 7.45 5.73 13.46
C LEU A 30 8.33 6.66 12.60
N ARG A 31 7.73 7.49 11.75
CA ARG A 31 8.46 8.42 10.88
C ARG A 31 9.18 9.51 11.68
N GLN A 32 8.55 10.02 12.73
CA GLN A 32 9.18 10.97 13.66
C GLN A 32 10.39 10.35 14.37
N SER A 33 10.31 9.08 14.79
CA SER A 33 11.45 8.37 15.38
C SER A 33 12.64 8.21 14.42
N ARG A 34 12.38 8.24 13.11
CA ARG A 34 13.41 8.23 12.05
C ARG A 34 13.92 9.64 11.70
N GLY A 35 13.43 10.68 12.36
CA GLY A 35 13.82 12.08 12.13
C GLY A 35 13.04 12.78 11.01
N GLU A 36 11.99 12.15 10.47
CA GLU A 36 11.10 12.82 9.51
C GLU A 36 10.21 13.83 10.24
N THR A 37 10.02 15.03 9.66
CA THR A 37 9.28 16.12 10.30
C THR A 37 8.27 16.76 9.37
N GLY A 38 7.19 17.32 9.95
CA GLY A 38 6.16 18.03 9.19
C GLY A 38 5.38 17.11 8.24
N SER A 39 5.23 17.53 6.98
CA SER A 39 4.42 16.84 5.99
C SER A 39 4.95 15.48 5.56
N THR A 40 6.23 15.18 5.77
CA THR A 40 6.80 13.85 5.43
C THR A 40 6.42 12.80 6.45
N ALA A 41 6.34 13.16 7.73
CA ALA A 41 5.90 12.27 8.80
C ALA A 41 4.39 12.06 8.82
N PHE A 42 3.61 13.04 8.34
CA PHE A 42 2.16 12.99 8.41
C PHE A 42 1.54 12.18 7.27
N VAL A 43 0.82 11.11 7.62
CA VAL A 43 -0.03 10.37 6.69
C VAL A 43 -1.48 10.47 7.15
N GLY A 44 -2.32 11.13 6.37
CA GLY A 44 -3.73 11.31 6.71
C GLY A 44 -4.50 9.99 6.78
N ARG A 45 -5.51 9.93 7.65
CA ARG A 45 -6.42 8.78 7.80
C ARG A 45 -7.01 8.31 6.47
N THR A 46 -7.39 9.23 5.58
CA THR A 46 -7.91 8.91 4.25
C THR A 46 -6.87 8.17 3.42
N THR A 47 -5.60 8.58 3.45
CA THR A 47 -4.51 7.89 2.75
C THR A 47 -4.30 6.48 3.29
N ILE A 48 -4.41 6.29 4.60
CA ILE A 48 -4.38 4.95 5.21
C ILE A 48 -5.57 4.13 4.71
N TYR A 49 -6.79 4.66 4.81
CA TYR A 49 -8.00 3.98 4.33
C TYR A 49 -7.89 3.57 2.86
N ASP A 50 -7.40 4.47 2.00
CA ASP A 50 -7.20 4.21 0.57
C ASP A 50 -6.19 3.09 0.30
N ALA A 51 -5.19 2.92 1.18
CA ALA A 51 -4.23 1.80 1.07
C ALA A 51 -4.88 0.43 1.34
N PHE A 52 -6.02 0.40 2.04
CA PHE A 52 -6.83 -0.81 2.27
C PHE A 52 -7.99 -0.98 1.28
N GLN A 53 -8.11 -0.11 0.27
CA GLN A 53 -9.17 -0.20 -0.74
C GLN A 53 -8.65 -0.83 -2.04
N PRO A 54 -9.39 -1.81 -2.61
CA PRO A 54 -9.09 -2.34 -3.93
C PRO A 54 -9.36 -1.28 -5.01
N GLY A 55 -8.51 -1.21 -6.04
CA GLY A 55 -8.72 -0.33 -7.18
C GLY A 55 -7.45 0.32 -7.74
N ARG A 56 -7.65 1.23 -8.70
CA ARG A 56 -6.60 1.91 -9.48
C ARG A 56 -5.83 3.00 -8.69
N HIS A 57 -5.64 2.85 -7.38
CA HIS A 57 -4.91 3.83 -6.57
C HIS A 57 -3.40 3.65 -6.67
N ARG A 58 -2.66 4.77 -6.75
CA ARG A 58 -1.20 4.77 -6.66
C ARG A 58 -0.80 4.58 -5.20
N ILE A 59 -0.84 3.34 -4.73
CA ILE A 59 -0.34 2.97 -3.40
C ILE A 59 1.19 3.16 -3.38
N ASN A 60 1.69 3.85 -2.35
CA ASN A 60 3.12 4.05 -2.13
C ASN A 60 3.70 2.80 -1.44
N PRO A 61 4.70 2.10 -2.03
CA PRO A 61 5.36 0.95 -1.40
C PRO A 61 5.96 1.26 -0.03
N ASP A 62 6.48 2.49 0.16
CA ASP A 62 7.07 2.90 1.43
C ASP A 62 5.99 3.10 2.50
N LEU A 63 4.79 3.55 2.09
CA LEU A 63 3.64 3.62 3.00
C LEU A 63 3.20 2.21 3.45
N ILE A 64 3.19 1.24 2.54
CA ILE A 64 2.88 -0.15 2.90
C ILE A 64 3.89 -0.69 3.90
N ALA A 65 5.19 -0.44 3.68
CA ALA A 65 6.24 -0.84 4.62
C ALA A 65 6.02 -0.25 6.02
N ASP A 66 5.67 1.04 6.12
CA ASP A 66 5.38 1.67 7.41
C ASP A 66 4.13 1.09 8.07
N ILE A 67 3.05 0.87 7.30
CA ILE A 67 1.80 0.27 7.81
C ILE A 67 2.07 -1.12 8.39
N VAL A 68 2.78 -1.98 7.67
CA VAL A 68 3.03 -3.35 8.17
C VAL A 68 3.99 -3.35 9.36
N THR A 69 4.95 -2.42 9.41
CA THR A 69 5.82 -2.23 10.58
C THR A 69 5.01 -1.90 11.83
N VAL A 70 4.05 -0.97 11.73
CA VAL A 70 3.22 -0.59 12.90
C VAL A 70 2.13 -1.61 13.26
N LEU A 71 1.88 -2.57 12.37
CA LEU A 71 1.04 -3.74 12.61
C LEU A 71 1.83 -4.91 13.22
N GLY A 72 3.16 -4.78 13.36
CA GLY A 72 4.00 -5.75 14.07
C GLY A 72 4.92 -6.60 13.19
N GLU A 73 4.99 -6.33 11.88
CA GLU A 73 6.02 -6.94 11.04
C GLU A 73 7.41 -6.39 11.38
N ASP A 74 8.43 -7.22 11.20
CA ASP A 74 9.83 -6.82 11.33
C ASP A 74 10.32 -6.09 10.07
N ALA A 75 11.57 -5.62 10.11
CA ALA A 75 12.17 -4.89 8.99
C ALA A 75 12.23 -5.73 7.70
N GLU A 76 12.45 -7.05 7.82
CA GLU A 76 12.47 -7.96 6.68
C GLU A 76 11.08 -8.15 6.07
N GLY A 77 10.07 -8.33 6.92
CA GLY A 77 8.66 -8.36 6.55
C GLY A 77 8.25 -7.10 5.82
N ALA A 78 8.56 -5.93 6.39
CA ALA A 78 8.31 -4.64 5.76
C ALA A 78 8.97 -4.52 4.37
N ALA A 79 10.21 -4.99 4.22
CA ALA A 79 10.91 -5.02 2.93
C ALA A 79 10.24 -5.97 1.92
N ARG A 80 9.80 -7.16 2.36
CA ARG A 80 9.05 -8.12 1.52
C ARG A 80 7.73 -7.52 1.03
N TRP A 81 6.99 -6.87 1.91
CA TRP A 81 5.73 -6.19 1.59
C TRP A 81 5.93 -5.05 0.59
N ARG A 82 7.00 -4.26 0.76
CA ARG A 82 7.39 -3.21 -0.18
C ARG A 82 7.67 -3.77 -1.58
N GLU A 83 8.49 -4.81 -1.68
CA GLU A 83 8.82 -5.47 -2.93
C GLU A 83 7.57 -6.07 -3.59
N TYR A 84 6.71 -6.70 -2.79
CA TYR A 84 5.45 -7.25 -3.29
C TYR A 84 4.52 -6.17 -3.86
N CYS A 85 4.45 -5.00 -3.21
CA CYS A 85 3.71 -3.85 -3.73
C CYS A 85 4.30 -3.35 -5.07
N ILE A 86 5.62 -3.29 -5.21
CA ILE A 86 6.29 -2.89 -6.45
C ILE A 86 5.94 -3.85 -7.59
N ARG A 87 6.03 -5.16 -7.35
CA ARG A 87 5.68 -6.20 -8.33
C ARG A 87 4.21 -6.13 -8.74
N ALA A 88 3.31 -6.06 -7.76
CA ALA A 88 1.87 -5.97 -8.01
C ALA A 88 1.50 -4.77 -8.88
N ARG A 89 2.17 -3.62 -8.67
CA ARG A 89 1.99 -2.40 -9.46
C ARG A 89 2.54 -2.53 -10.88
N ALA A 90 3.71 -3.17 -11.04
CA ALA A 90 4.30 -3.42 -12.35
C ALA A 90 3.39 -4.32 -13.21
N ASP A 91 2.83 -5.36 -12.61
CA ASP A 91 1.92 -6.29 -13.29
C ASP A 91 0.59 -5.64 -13.68
N GLU A 92 0.05 -4.75 -12.84
CA GLU A 92 -1.15 -3.99 -13.19
C GLU A 92 -0.87 -3.03 -14.36
N THR A 93 0.26 -2.34 -14.32
CA THR A 93 0.66 -1.43 -15.40
C THR A 93 0.84 -2.18 -16.72
N ARG A 94 1.43 -3.38 -16.68
CA ARG A 94 1.57 -4.26 -17.85
C ARG A 94 0.20 -4.68 -18.40
N ARG A 95 -0.71 -5.14 -17.53
CA ARG A 95 -2.08 -5.53 -17.90
C ARG A 95 -2.84 -4.39 -18.57
N ARG A 96 -2.87 -3.19 -17.97
CA ARG A 96 -3.57 -2.03 -18.56
C ARG A 96 -3.04 -1.65 -19.94
N ARG A 97 -1.72 -1.76 -20.17
CA ARG A 97 -1.13 -1.51 -21.50
C ARG A 97 -1.57 -2.55 -22.52
N ALA A 98 -1.58 -3.83 -22.14
CA ALA A 98 -2.09 -4.91 -22.99
C ALA A 98 -3.57 -4.69 -23.33
N ASP A 99 -4.40 -4.32 -22.35
CA ASP A 99 -5.82 -4.00 -22.56
C ASP A 99 -6.00 -2.83 -23.53
N THR A 100 -5.18 -1.78 -23.40
CA THR A 100 -5.23 -0.61 -24.28
C THR A 100 -4.79 -0.95 -25.71
N ALA A 101 -3.76 -1.79 -25.87
CA ALA A 101 -3.31 -2.26 -27.18
C ALA A 101 -4.36 -3.16 -27.85
N ALA A 102 -5.02 -4.04 -27.08
CA ALA A 102 -6.12 -4.87 -27.58
C ALA A 102 -7.32 -4.03 -28.02
N LEU A 103 -7.68 -2.99 -27.25
CA LEU A 103 -8.78 -2.09 -27.60
C LEU A 103 -8.49 -1.29 -28.87
N ALA A 104 -7.23 -0.87 -29.08
CA ALA A 104 -6.81 -0.19 -30.30
C ALA A 104 -6.84 -1.14 -31.51
N SER A 105 -6.35 -2.38 -31.36
CA SER A 105 -6.38 -3.38 -32.44
C SER A 105 -7.80 -3.75 -32.86
N ALA A 106 -8.77 -3.75 -31.94
CA ALA A 106 -10.17 -4.04 -32.23
C ALA A 106 -10.94 -2.86 -32.85
N ALA A 107 -10.35 -1.66 -32.89
CA ALA A 107 -10.94 -0.49 -33.53
C ALA A 107 -10.45 -0.28 -34.98
N ASP A 108 -9.37 -0.96 -35.37
CA ASP A 108 -8.81 -0.98 -36.73
C ASP A 108 -9.36 -2.13 -37.60
N GLU A 109 -10.10 -3.08 -37.00
CA GLU A 109 -10.88 -4.14 -37.70
C GLU A 109 -12.36 -3.75 -37.86
#